data_AF-A0A7R9ZP34-F1
#
_entry.id   AF-A0A7R9ZP34-F1
#
_cell.length_a   1.000
_cell.length_b   1.000
_cell.length_c   1.000
_cell.angle_alpha   90.00
_cell.angle_beta   90.00
_cell.angle_gamma   90.00
#
_symmetry.space_group_name_H-M   'P 1'
#
loop_
_entity.id
_entity.type
_entity.pdbx_description
1 polymer ?
#
loop_
_entity_poly.entity_id
_entity_poly.type
_entity_poly.pdbx_seq_one_letter_code
_entity_poly.pdbx_strand_id
1 'polypeptide(L)'
;MVLLKKTGPVEATEGGLFLTGKSKEKKTEGVVIAAGPGKTHQDTGTYYPMPVSVHDVVVYPKGCGTDLEIDGEKYLLIMDDDVLVRYPGSEDGETDQTIANAAVIRDNVLVEVEQKQKTNAVATGGILLAKSSTSEKRPSVGTVVKVGPGRLATNGEIMPMEVQVDDMIKFRDFAGASVTIDDLEYIVVRMMDIVAKF
;
A
#
# COMPACT_ATOMS: atom_id res chain seq x y z
N MET A 1 -10.70 1.43 -14.02
CA MET A 1 -9.25 1.62 -14.28
C MET A 1 -8.85 3.02 -13.85
N VAL A 2 -7.59 3.19 -13.49
CA VAL A 2 -7.01 4.45 -13.01
C VAL A 2 -5.69 4.68 -13.73
N LEU A 3 -5.50 5.86 -14.31
CA LEU A 3 -4.25 6.27 -14.96
C LEU A 3 -3.44 7.10 -13.96
N LEU A 4 -2.20 6.68 -13.74
CA LEU A 4 -1.30 7.32 -12.80
C LEU A 4 -0.10 7.94 -13.52
N LYS A 5 0.32 9.12 -13.06
CA LYS A 5 1.68 9.63 -13.30
C LYS A 5 2.55 9.15 -12.14
N LYS A 6 3.58 8.34 -12.42
CA LYS A 6 4.45 7.82 -11.36
C LYS A 6 5.18 8.98 -10.70
N THR A 7 5.08 9.09 -9.39
CA THR A 7 5.91 10.02 -8.62
C THR A 7 7.29 9.37 -8.47
N GLY A 8 8.23 9.78 -9.31
CA GLY A 8 9.63 9.43 -9.11
C GLY A 8 10.18 10.15 -7.88
N PRO A 9 11.25 9.65 -7.24
CA PRO A 9 12.09 10.55 -6.45
C PRO A 9 12.49 11.70 -7.38
N VAL A 10 12.33 12.95 -6.94
CA VAL A 10 12.72 14.15 -7.69
C VAL A 10 14.15 13.94 -8.22
N GLU A 11 14.28 13.61 -9.50
CA GLU A 11 15.58 13.48 -10.15
C GLU A 11 16.05 14.89 -10.45
N ALA A 12 16.96 15.37 -9.59
CA ALA A 12 17.82 16.54 -9.80
C ALA A 12 17.13 17.88 -10.13
N THR A 13 17.12 18.81 -9.17
CA THR A 13 17.20 20.23 -9.52
C THR A 13 18.60 20.52 -10.06
N GLU A 14 18.72 21.41 -11.06
CA GLU A 14 19.93 21.81 -11.79
C GLU A 14 21.15 22.27 -10.92
N GLY A 15 21.02 22.26 -9.59
CA GLY A 15 22.03 22.68 -8.61
C GLY A 15 22.95 21.59 -8.04
N GLY A 16 22.90 20.33 -8.51
CA GLY A 16 23.98 19.37 -8.33
C GLY A 16 24.29 18.85 -6.91
N LEU A 17 23.36 18.93 -5.95
CA LEU A 17 23.55 18.31 -4.62
C LEU A 17 22.88 16.94 -4.55
N PHE A 18 23.70 15.89 -4.60
CA PHE A 18 23.29 14.49 -4.43
C PHE A 18 23.11 14.16 -2.94
N LEU A 19 21.90 13.86 -2.51
CA LEU A 19 21.69 13.15 -1.26
C LEU A 19 22.10 11.68 -1.45
N THR A 20 23.35 11.33 -1.13
CA THR A 20 23.79 9.93 -0.99
C THR A 20 23.23 9.35 0.31
N GLY A 21 21.91 9.15 0.37
CA GLY A 21 21.23 8.44 1.44
C GLY A 21 20.59 7.19 0.86
N LYS A 22 21.02 6.02 1.35
CA LYS A 22 20.47 4.66 1.11
C LYS A 22 19.28 4.64 0.15
N SER A 23 19.48 4.09 -1.04
CA SER A 23 18.45 3.77 -2.04
C SER A 23 17.13 3.43 -1.37
N LYS A 24 16.25 4.44 -1.23
CA LYS A 24 14.88 4.25 -0.77
C LYS A 24 14.25 3.45 -1.89
N GLU A 25 13.93 2.19 -1.58
CA GLU A 25 13.26 1.28 -2.48
C GLU A 25 12.16 2.03 -3.24
N LYS A 26 12.09 1.91 -4.57
CA LYS A 26 11.14 2.69 -5.39
C LYS A 26 9.76 2.58 -4.77
N LYS A 27 9.29 3.68 -4.17
CA LYS A 27 7.95 3.81 -3.62
C LYS A 27 6.98 3.52 -4.76
N THR A 28 6.07 2.58 -4.55
CA THR A 28 5.01 2.28 -5.51
C THR A 28 3.87 3.27 -5.31
N GLU A 29 4.18 4.53 -5.62
CA GLU A 29 3.32 5.70 -5.46
C GLU A 29 3.09 6.38 -6.82
N GLY A 30 1.93 7.01 -6.98
CA GLY A 30 1.62 7.79 -8.17
C GLY A 30 0.42 8.73 -7.98
N VAL A 31 0.39 9.79 -8.77
CA VAL A 31 -0.72 10.76 -8.80
C VAL A 31 -1.77 10.28 -9.79
N VAL A 32 -3.04 10.31 -9.40
CA VAL A 32 -4.16 10.01 -10.29
C VAL A 32 -4.35 11.14 -11.29
N ILE A 33 -4.12 10.85 -12.57
CA ILE A 33 -4.36 11.79 -13.67
C ILE A 33 -5.73 11.57 -14.30
N ALA A 34 -6.19 10.32 -14.32
CA ALA A 34 -7.54 10.01 -14.78
C ALA A 34 -8.14 8.85 -13.98
N ALA A 35 -9.42 8.99 -13.65
CA ALA A 35 -10.20 8.02 -12.90
C ALA A 35 -11.36 7.55 -13.78
N GLY A 36 -11.41 6.25 -14.07
CA GLY A 36 -12.52 5.65 -14.81
C GLY A 36 -13.85 5.66 -14.01
N PRO A 37 -14.96 5.22 -14.61
CA PRO A 37 -16.30 5.34 -14.04
C PRO A 37 -16.59 4.36 -12.88
N GLY A 38 -15.59 3.72 -12.26
CA GLY A 38 -15.83 2.65 -11.29
C GLY A 38 -16.25 1.33 -11.92
N LYS A 39 -16.96 0.49 -11.16
CA LYS A 39 -17.43 -0.84 -11.58
C LYS A 39 -18.93 -0.93 -11.48
N THR A 40 -19.57 -1.60 -12.43
CA THR A 40 -20.98 -1.98 -12.33
C THR A 40 -21.07 -3.49 -12.29
N HIS A 41 -21.80 -4.03 -11.32
CA HIS A 41 -22.10 -5.44 -11.27
C HIS A 41 -22.94 -5.83 -12.48
N GLN A 42 -22.48 -6.81 -13.25
CA GLN A 42 -23.09 -7.16 -14.54
C GLN A 42 -24.53 -7.68 -14.39
N ASP A 43 -24.79 -8.49 -13.37
CA ASP A 43 -26.12 -9.10 -13.17
C ASP A 43 -27.12 -8.19 -12.45
N THR A 44 -26.70 -7.54 -11.35
CA THR A 44 -27.60 -6.73 -10.52
C THR A 44 -27.70 -5.27 -10.99
N GLY A 45 -26.78 -4.82 -11.83
CA GLY A 45 -26.66 -3.41 -12.20
C GLY A 45 -26.15 -2.51 -11.07
N THR A 46 -25.73 -3.07 -9.92
CA THR A 46 -25.27 -2.26 -8.80
C THR A 46 -23.98 -1.52 -9.17
N TYR A 47 -24.01 -0.20 -9.01
CA TYR A 47 -22.89 0.67 -9.29
C TYR A 47 -21.96 0.80 -8.08
N TYR A 48 -20.67 0.59 -8.30
CA TYR A 48 -19.60 0.75 -7.34
C TYR A 48 -18.69 1.90 -7.80
N PRO A 49 -18.74 3.07 -7.13
CA PRO A 49 -18.00 4.24 -7.57
C PRO A 49 -16.49 4.01 -7.50
N MET A 50 -15.76 4.76 -8.32
CA MET A 50 -14.30 4.78 -8.27
C MET A 50 -13.83 5.26 -6.89
N PRO A 51 -12.98 4.50 -6.18
CA PRO A 51 -12.54 4.86 -4.83
C PRO A 51 -11.52 6.01 -4.79
N VAL A 52 -11.11 6.53 -5.96
CA VAL A 52 -10.09 7.56 -6.12
C VAL A 52 -10.60 8.67 -7.04
N SER A 53 -10.12 9.87 -6.80
CA SER A 53 -10.39 11.07 -7.60
C SER A 53 -9.11 11.53 -8.28
N VAL A 54 -9.26 12.38 -9.31
CA VAL A 54 -8.11 13.05 -9.93
C VAL A 54 -7.35 13.86 -8.86
N HIS A 55 -6.02 13.87 -8.97
CA HIS A 55 -5.06 14.46 -8.03
C HIS A 55 -4.87 13.70 -6.70
N ASP A 56 -5.62 12.63 -6.45
CA ASP A 56 -5.27 11.75 -5.33
C ASP A 56 -3.89 11.11 -5.56
N VAL A 57 -3.13 10.96 -4.48
CA VAL A 57 -1.90 10.18 -4.49
C VAL A 57 -2.22 8.80 -3.97
N VAL A 58 -1.83 7.76 -4.71
CA VAL A 58 -2.16 6.38 -4.39
C VAL A 58 -0.92 5.53 -4.22
N VAL A 59 -1.01 4.56 -3.30
CA VAL A 59 -0.03 3.49 -3.12
C VAL A 59 -0.61 2.21 -3.72
N TYR A 60 0.20 1.47 -4.46
CA TYR A 60 -0.19 0.25 -5.15
C TYR A 60 0.87 -0.87 -5.01
N PRO A 61 0.56 -2.15 -5.30
CA PRO A 61 1.54 -3.24 -5.23
C PRO A 61 2.66 -3.12 -6.27
N LYS A 62 3.83 -3.69 -5.97
CA LYS A 62 4.90 -3.83 -6.98
C LYS A 62 4.44 -4.74 -8.12
N GLY A 63 4.77 -4.35 -9.35
CA GLY A 63 4.51 -5.17 -10.53
C GLY A 63 3.03 -5.23 -10.97
N CYS A 64 2.15 -4.37 -10.44
CA CYS A 64 0.80 -4.21 -10.98
C CYS A 64 0.76 -3.17 -12.10
N GLY A 65 -0.30 -3.23 -12.90
CA GLY A 65 -0.58 -2.28 -13.96
C GLY A 65 0.14 -2.53 -15.29
N THR A 66 -0.04 -1.58 -16.19
CA THR A 66 0.56 -1.56 -17.53
C THR A 66 1.20 -0.21 -17.75
N ASP A 67 2.49 -0.20 -18.08
CA ASP A 67 3.21 1.03 -18.44
C ASP A 67 2.69 1.58 -19.77
N LEU A 68 2.45 2.88 -19.82
CA LEU A 68 2.03 3.61 -21.00
C LEU A 68 2.97 4.80 -21.22
N GLU A 69 3.22 5.14 -22.49
CA GLU A 69 3.95 6.34 -22.86
C GLU A 69 3.04 7.18 -23.75
N ILE A 70 2.74 8.41 -23.31
CA ILE A 70 1.88 9.36 -24.01
C ILE A 70 2.65 10.67 -24.08
N ASP A 71 2.86 11.20 -25.28
CA ASP A 71 3.61 12.45 -25.53
C ASP A 71 5.00 12.49 -24.86
N GLY A 72 5.67 11.33 -24.77
CA GLY A 72 7.00 11.19 -24.15
C GLY A 72 6.98 11.13 -22.61
N GLU A 73 5.81 11.22 -21.98
CA GLU A 73 5.65 11.04 -20.54
C GLU A 73 5.22 9.60 -20.20
N LYS A 74 5.73 9.09 -19.06
CA LYS A 74 5.46 7.72 -18.58
C LYS A 74 4.30 7.71 -17.59
N TYR A 75 3.31 6.90 -17.91
CA TYR A 75 2.13 6.65 -17.08
C TYR A 75 2.04 5.19 -16.68
N LEU A 76 1.24 4.90 -15.66
CA LEU A 76 0.89 3.56 -15.24
C LEU A 76 -0.63 3.43 -15.21
N LEU A 77 -1.18 2.52 -16.02
CA LEU A 77 -2.58 2.17 -15.96
C LEU A 77 -2.77 1.01 -14.97
N ILE A 78 -3.51 1.22 -13.89
CA ILE A 78 -3.82 0.19 -12.89
C ILE A 78 -5.32 -0.09 -12.80
N MET A 79 -5.65 -1.24 -12.23
CA MET A 79 -7.01 -1.49 -11.78
C MET A 79 -7.26 -0.74 -10.48
N ASP A 80 -8.51 -0.36 -10.26
CA ASP A 80 -8.96 0.20 -8.98
C ASP A 80 -8.89 -0.83 -7.83
N ASP A 81 -8.78 -2.12 -8.15
CA ASP A 81 -8.50 -3.20 -7.20
C ASP A 81 -7.06 -3.18 -6.68
N ASP A 82 -6.14 -2.62 -7.46
CA ASP A 82 -4.71 -2.55 -7.12
C ASP A 82 -4.38 -1.29 -6.29
N VAL A 83 -5.36 -0.42 -6.02
CA VAL A 83 -5.14 0.71 -5.11
C VAL A 83 -5.22 0.20 -3.66
N LEU A 84 -4.13 0.37 -2.92
CA LEU A 84 -4.02 -0.06 -1.52
C LEU A 84 -4.45 1.06 -0.57
N VAL A 85 -3.82 2.22 -0.73
CA VAL A 85 -4.02 3.41 0.09
C VAL A 85 -4.13 4.61 -0.82
N ARG A 86 -5.00 5.54 -0.47
CA ARG A 86 -5.23 6.81 -1.15
C ARG A 86 -5.00 7.94 -0.16
N TYR A 87 -4.34 9.00 -0.62
CA TYR A 87 -4.21 10.26 0.09
C TYR A 87 -4.79 11.38 -0.79
N PRO A 88 -5.53 12.33 -0.21
CA PRO A 88 -5.87 13.57 -0.91
C PRO A 88 -4.59 14.31 -1.28
N GLY A 89 -4.38 14.58 -2.56
CA GLY A 89 -3.17 15.22 -3.07
C GLY A 89 -3.45 16.44 -3.95
N SER A 90 -2.37 17.10 -4.36
CA SER A 90 -2.37 18.15 -5.38
C SER A 90 -2.04 17.60 -6.77
N GLU A 91 -2.19 18.44 -7.79
CA GLU A 91 -1.82 18.11 -9.17
C GLU A 91 -0.34 17.72 -9.32
N ASP A 92 0.52 18.34 -8.52
CA ASP A 92 1.96 18.08 -8.50
C ASP A 92 2.34 16.81 -7.72
N GLY A 93 1.35 16.12 -7.13
CA GLY A 93 1.58 14.93 -6.32
C GLY A 93 2.06 15.21 -4.91
N GLU A 94 1.95 16.46 -4.45
CA GLU A 94 2.18 16.78 -3.05
C GLU A 94 0.99 16.29 -2.22
N THR A 95 1.29 15.57 -1.15
CA THR A 95 0.30 15.04 -0.23
C THR A 95 0.92 14.91 1.14
N ASP A 96 0.10 15.08 2.17
CA ASP A 96 0.49 14.78 3.54
C ASP A 96 0.22 13.30 3.83
N GLN A 97 1.28 12.47 3.78
CA GLN A 97 1.21 11.01 3.96
C GLN A 97 1.15 10.63 5.44
N THR A 98 0.09 11.08 6.11
CA THR A 98 -0.20 10.74 7.51
C THR A 98 -1.26 9.65 7.62
N ILE A 99 -1.28 8.96 8.75
CA ILE A 99 -2.37 8.00 9.04
C ILE A 99 -3.74 8.69 9.01
N ALA A 100 -3.84 9.94 9.44
CA ALA A 100 -5.10 10.69 9.40
C ALA A 100 -5.66 10.79 7.97
N ASN A 101 -4.80 11.13 7.00
CA ASN A 101 -5.18 11.34 5.60
C ASN A 101 -5.22 10.05 4.77
N ALA A 102 -4.63 8.96 5.25
CA ALA A 102 -4.66 7.66 4.59
C ALA A 102 -6.10 7.10 4.52
N ALA A 103 -6.63 6.90 3.31
CA ALA A 103 -7.84 6.12 3.07
C ALA A 103 -7.44 4.73 2.55
N VAL A 104 -7.77 3.68 3.30
CA VAL A 104 -7.56 2.30 2.87
C VAL A 104 -8.69 1.90 1.93
N ILE A 105 -8.33 1.35 0.77
CA ILE A 105 -9.29 1.15 -0.33
C ILE A 105 -9.78 -0.30 -0.36
N ARG A 106 -11.08 -0.51 -0.63
CA ARG A 106 -11.72 -1.83 -0.77
C ARG A 106 -11.63 -2.69 0.50
N ASP A 107 -11.31 -3.97 0.36
CA ASP A 107 -11.14 -4.94 1.45
C ASP A 107 -9.70 -5.00 1.95
N ASN A 108 -8.92 -3.95 1.71
CA ASN A 108 -7.62 -3.81 2.31
C ASN A 108 -7.73 -3.39 3.78
N VAL A 109 -6.71 -3.76 4.55
CA VAL A 109 -6.54 -3.48 5.97
C VAL A 109 -5.11 -3.01 6.16
N LEU A 110 -4.94 -1.84 6.76
CA LEU A 110 -3.64 -1.31 7.14
C LEU A 110 -3.29 -1.83 8.54
N VAL A 111 -2.16 -2.53 8.64
CA VAL A 111 -1.73 -3.23 9.83
C VAL A 111 -0.40 -2.65 10.30
N GLU A 112 -0.34 -2.22 11.55
CA GLU A 112 0.91 -1.93 12.24
C GLU A 112 1.51 -3.25 12.71
N VAL A 113 2.76 -3.49 12.31
CA VAL A 113 3.48 -4.71 12.67
C VAL A 113 4.60 -4.36 13.63
N GLU A 114 4.65 -5.05 14.76
CA GLU A 114 5.81 -4.96 15.63
C GLU A 114 7.02 -5.56 14.89
N GLN A 115 7.96 -4.72 14.49
CA GLN A 115 9.27 -5.21 14.10
C GLN A 115 9.90 -5.81 15.36
N LYS A 116 9.92 -7.15 15.44
CA LYS A 116 10.67 -7.84 16.50
C LYS A 116 12.09 -7.30 16.45
N GLN A 117 12.44 -6.53 17.48
CA GLN A 117 13.78 -5.98 17.65
C GLN A 117 14.78 -7.12 17.46
N LYS A 118 15.83 -6.83 16.69
CA LYS A 118 17.03 -7.65 16.62
C LYS A 118 17.59 -7.78 18.03
N THR A 119 17.12 -8.76 18.79
CA THR A 119 17.90 -9.25 19.92
C THR A 119 19.13 -9.87 19.28
N ASN A 120 20.21 -9.09 19.21
CA ASN A 120 21.55 -9.63 19.13
C ASN A 120 21.70 -10.51 20.37
N ALA A 121 21.26 -11.76 20.27
CA ALA A 121 21.61 -12.78 21.22
C ALA A 121 23.12 -12.97 21.07
N VAL A 122 23.88 -12.17 21.80
CA VAL A 122 25.29 -12.46 22.07
C VAL A 122 25.23 -13.74 22.89
N ALA A 123 25.39 -14.88 22.22
CA ALA A 123 25.71 -16.11 22.90
C ALA A 123 26.97 -15.82 23.74
N THR A 124 26.92 -16.16 25.03
CA THR A 124 27.97 -15.95 26.04
C THR A 124 29.19 -16.83 25.76
N GLY A 125 29.79 -16.68 24.58
CA GLY A 125 30.79 -17.59 24.03
C GLY A 125 31.29 -17.13 22.67
N GLY A 126 31.94 -15.96 22.63
CA GLY A 126 33.12 -15.65 21.79
C GLY A 126 33.14 -15.94 20.28
N ILE A 127 32.06 -16.36 19.64
CA ILE A 127 32.02 -16.66 18.21
C ILE A 127 31.08 -15.65 17.54
N LEU A 128 31.66 -14.76 16.74
CA LEU A 128 30.91 -13.95 15.79
C LEU A 128 30.37 -14.89 14.71
N LEU A 129 29.11 -15.29 14.87
CA LEU A 129 28.33 -15.81 13.75
C LEU A 129 28.26 -14.68 12.72
N ALA A 130 28.91 -14.89 11.56
CA ALA A 130 28.66 -14.08 10.38
C ALA A 130 27.14 -13.94 10.24
N LYS A 131 26.63 -12.71 10.09
CA LYS A 131 25.21 -12.45 9.85
C LYS A 131 24.77 -13.33 8.69
N SER A 132 24.22 -14.51 8.99
CA SER A 132 23.45 -15.24 8.03
C SER A 132 22.32 -14.29 7.70
N SER A 133 22.25 -13.90 6.44
CA SER A 133 21.07 -13.36 5.79
C SER A 133 19.96 -14.40 5.89
N THR A 134 19.50 -14.65 7.11
CA THR A 134 18.23 -15.28 7.40
C THR A 134 17.25 -14.25 6.91
N SER A 135 16.71 -14.51 5.72
CA SER A 135 15.55 -13.83 5.16
C SER A 135 14.59 -13.54 6.30
N GLU A 136 14.60 -12.29 6.77
CA GLU A 136 13.81 -11.84 7.91
C GLU A 136 12.36 -12.09 7.50
N LYS A 137 11.73 -13.10 8.11
CA LYS A 137 10.37 -13.49 7.74
C LYS A 137 9.49 -12.29 8.06
N ARG A 138 8.87 -11.70 7.02
CA ARG A 138 7.95 -10.57 7.18
C ARG A 138 6.94 -10.91 8.29
N PRO A 139 6.68 -9.96 9.21
CA PRO A 139 5.72 -10.19 10.27
C PRO A 139 4.37 -10.53 9.65
N SER A 140 3.70 -11.51 10.25
CA SER A 140 2.40 -11.99 9.80
C SER A 140 1.34 -11.92 10.90
N VAL A 141 1.65 -11.15 11.95
CA VAL A 141 0.78 -10.73 13.05
C VAL A 141 0.96 -9.22 13.20
N GLY A 142 -0.12 -8.50 13.48
CA GLY A 142 -0.08 -7.07 13.80
C GLY A 142 -1.42 -6.53 14.24
N THR A 143 -1.45 -5.24 14.55
CA THR A 143 -2.63 -4.51 15.01
C THR A 143 -3.24 -3.72 13.87
N VAL A 144 -4.56 -3.79 13.70
CA VAL A 144 -5.26 -3.05 12.65
C VAL A 144 -5.31 -1.55 13.00
N VAL A 145 -4.83 -0.72 12.08
CA VAL A 145 -4.83 0.75 12.22
C VAL A 145 -5.95 1.37 11.40
N LYS A 146 -6.19 0.87 10.19
CA LYS A 146 -7.31 1.30 9.34
C LYS A 146 -7.89 0.14 8.55
N VAL A 147 -9.20 0.21 8.33
CA VAL A 147 -9.94 -0.74 7.50
C VAL A 147 -10.54 -0.02 6.30
N GLY A 148 -10.54 -0.68 5.15
CA GLY A 148 -11.26 -0.17 3.98
C GLY A 148 -12.77 -0.39 4.08
N PRO A 149 -13.54 0.10 3.10
CA PRO A 149 -15.01 0.01 3.08
C PRO A 149 -15.55 -1.43 2.91
N GLY A 150 -14.72 -2.41 2.55
CA GLY A 150 -15.14 -3.78 2.29
C GLY A 150 -15.12 -4.17 0.81
N ARG A 151 -15.66 -5.34 0.52
CA ARG A 151 -15.65 -5.96 -0.82
C ARG A 151 -17.04 -6.03 -1.40
N LEU A 152 -17.18 -5.74 -2.69
CA LEU A 152 -18.40 -6.04 -3.43
C LEU A 152 -18.62 -7.56 -3.52
N ALA A 153 -19.74 -8.04 -2.97
CA ALA A 153 -20.20 -9.41 -3.13
C ALA A 153 -20.83 -9.64 -4.51
N THR A 154 -21.00 -10.92 -4.86
CA THR A 154 -21.66 -11.38 -6.09
C THR A 154 -23.16 -11.06 -6.14
N ASN A 155 -23.76 -10.64 -5.02
CA ASN A 155 -25.13 -10.16 -4.96
C ASN A 155 -25.23 -8.63 -5.15
N GLY A 156 -24.10 -7.95 -5.43
CA GLY A 156 -24.04 -6.51 -5.59
C GLY A 156 -24.01 -5.71 -4.28
N GLU A 157 -24.03 -6.35 -3.11
CA GLU A 157 -23.90 -5.66 -1.82
C GLU A 157 -22.44 -5.52 -1.39
N ILE A 158 -22.15 -4.56 -0.52
CA ILE A 158 -20.82 -4.44 0.09
C ILE A 158 -20.78 -5.36 1.29
N MET A 159 -19.94 -6.40 1.23
CA MET A 159 -19.58 -7.19 2.40
C MET A 159 -18.75 -6.32 3.34
N PRO A 160 -19.24 -6.08 4.57
CA PRO A 160 -18.50 -5.28 5.54
C PRO A 160 -17.22 -6.00 5.96
N MET A 161 -16.29 -5.21 6.49
CA MET A 161 -15.07 -5.76 7.07
C MET A 161 -15.38 -6.57 8.33
N GLU A 162 -14.78 -7.75 8.45
CA GLU A 162 -14.89 -8.60 9.64
C GLU A 162 -13.94 -8.18 10.77
N VAL A 163 -13.04 -7.23 10.47
CA VAL A 163 -12.07 -6.64 11.39
C VAL A 163 -12.33 -5.16 11.59
N GLN A 164 -11.92 -4.66 12.74
CA GLN A 164 -12.08 -3.28 13.19
C GLN A 164 -10.71 -2.72 13.59
N VAL A 165 -10.62 -1.40 13.74
CA VAL A 165 -9.43 -0.74 14.29
C VAL A 165 -9.14 -1.29 15.69
N ASP A 166 -7.87 -1.41 16.02
CA ASP A 166 -7.32 -1.99 17.25
C ASP A 166 -7.42 -3.52 17.38
N ASP A 167 -8.02 -4.22 16.41
CA ASP A 167 -7.99 -5.68 16.39
C ASP A 167 -6.57 -6.20 16.17
N MET A 168 -6.16 -7.17 16.98
CA MET A 168 -4.94 -7.94 16.71
C MET A 168 -5.27 -9.09 15.76
N ILE A 169 -4.56 -9.18 14.64
CA ILE A 169 -4.84 -10.16 13.59
C ILE A 169 -3.61 -10.97 13.21
N LYS A 170 -3.83 -12.23 12.82
CA LYS A 170 -2.87 -13.05 12.07
C LYS A 170 -3.31 -13.06 10.62
N PHE A 171 -2.38 -12.86 9.70
CA PHE A 171 -2.60 -13.04 8.26
C PHE A 171 -1.65 -14.08 7.69
N ARG A 172 -1.90 -14.51 6.45
CA ARG A 172 -1.06 -15.49 5.74
C ARG A 172 0.38 -15.00 5.66
N ASP A 173 1.33 -15.92 5.81
CA ASP A 173 2.73 -15.57 5.63
C ASP A 173 2.96 -15.07 4.20
N PHE A 174 3.78 -14.02 4.06
CA PHE A 174 4.06 -13.34 2.79
C PHE A 174 2.87 -12.60 2.13
N ALA A 175 1.70 -12.56 2.77
CA ALA A 175 0.60 -11.73 2.28
C ALA A 175 0.84 -10.25 2.58
N GLY A 176 0.20 -9.42 1.76
CA GLY A 176 0.22 -7.98 1.88
C GLY A 176 1.43 -7.28 1.25
N ALA A 177 1.36 -5.96 1.23
CA ALA A 177 2.39 -5.08 0.72
C ALA A 177 2.86 -4.14 1.83
N SER A 178 4.19 -4.01 1.98
CA SER A 178 4.78 -3.00 2.88
C SER A 178 4.53 -1.61 2.33
N VAL A 179 4.06 -0.70 3.19
CA VAL A 179 3.88 0.72 2.91
C VAL A 179 4.53 1.53 4.04
N THR A 180 5.08 2.69 3.72
CA THR A 180 5.68 3.59 4.72
C THR A 180 4.83 4.84 4.84
N ILE A 181 4.38 5.14 6.06
CA ILE A 181 3.52 6.30 6.41
C ILE A 181 4.14 6.92 7.66
N ASP A 182 4.38 8.23 7.69
CA ASP A 182 5.05 8.91 8.83
C ASP A 182 6.39 8.26 9.27
N ASP A 183 7.19 7.77 8.31
CA ASP A 183 8.43 7.00 8.53
C ASP A 183 8.26 5.67 9.31
N LEU A 184 7.03 5.24 9.57
CA LEU A 184 6.68 3.95 10.14
C LEU A 184 6.30 2.96 9.03
N GLU A 185 6.71 1.70 9.19
CA GLU A 185 6.37 0.64 8.24
C GLU A 185 5.07 -0.04 8.66
N TYR A 186 4.12 -0.07 7.74
CA TYR A 186 2.86 -0.79 7.86
C TYR A 186 2.78 -1.86 6.79
N ILE A 187 1.89 -2.83 6.99
CA ILE A 187 1.54 -3.81 5.97
C ILE A 187 0.08 -3.62 5.59
N VAL A 188 -0.18 -3.42 4.31
CA VAL A 188 -1.54 -3.46 3.77
C VAL A 188 -1.86 -4.90 3.37
N VAL A 189 -2.86 -5.49 3.99
CA VAL A 189 -3.28 -6.88 3.83
C VAL A 189 -4.73 -6.91 3.35
N ARG A 190 -5.10 -7.85 2.48
CA ARG A 190 -6.52 -8.04 2.11
C ARG A 190 -7.26 -8.81 3.19
N MET A 191 -8.55 -8.54 3.37
CA MET A 191 -9.42 -9.23 4.32
C MET A 191 -9.35 -10.76 4.15
N MET A 192 -9.32 -11.25 2.91
CA MET A 192 -9.24 -12.69 2.62
C MET A 192 -7.91 -13.36 3.01
N ASP A 193 -6.88 -12.56 3.32
CA ASP A 193 -5.58 -13.05 3.79
C ASP A 193 -5.51 -13.15 5.31
N ILE A 194 -6.53 -12.65 6.03
CA ILE A 194 -6.62 -12.72 7.49
C ILE A 194 -7.08 -14.12 7.87
N VAL A 195 -6.33 -14.77 8.77
CA VAL A 195 -6.58 -16.16 9.20
C VAL A 195 -7.12 -16.26 10.63
N ALA A 196 -6.88 -15.24 11.47
CA ALA A 196 -7.42 -15.17 12.82
C ALA A 196 -7.47 -13.74 13.33
N LYS A 197 -8.42 -13.46 14.22
CA LYS A 197 -8.54 -12.27 15.06
C LYS A 197 -8.44 -12.72 16.52
N PHE A 198 -7.74 -11.94 17.36
CA PHE A 198 -7.50 -12.24 18.77
C PHE A 198 -8.23 -11.26 19.69
#